data_AF-A0A357KWI0-F1
#
_entry.id   AF-A0A357KWI0-F1
#
_cell.length_a   1.000
_cell.length_b   1.000
_cell.length_c   1.000
_cell.angle_alpha   90.00
_cell.angle_beta   90.00
_cell.angle_gamma   90.00
#
_symmetry.space_group_name_H-M   'P 1'
#
loop_
_entity.id
_entity.type
_entity.pdbx_description
1 polymer ?
#
loop_
_entity_poly.entity_id
_entity_poly.type
_entity_poly.pdbx_seq_one_letter_code
_entity_poly.pdbx_strand_id
1 'polypeptide(L)'
;MSQINNLNTSDLARVTTYATHRTSIAPAQADAAAAPTTTDPRTDTVDFSDRARFLEALRSNTVVRTELVDRVRAEISAGAYDTPERLEQALPGLIEDIAG
;
A
#
# COMPACT_ATOMS: atom_id res chain seq x y z
N MET A 1 -7.80 -50.42 -4.77
CA MET A 1 -7.43 -49.55 -3.63
C MET A 1 -7.25 -48.13 -4.14
N SER A 2 -8.28 -47.30 -4.08
CA SER A 2 -8.18 -45.87 -4.43
C SER A 2 -8.88 -45.08 -3.32
N GLN A 3 -8.08 -44.41 -2.50
CA GLN A 3 -8.54 -43.55 -1.41
C GLN A 3 -9.15 -42.29 -2.02
N ILE A 4 -10.39 -41.97 -1.64
CA ILE A 4 -11.00 -40.66 -1.89
C ILE A 4 -10.53 -39.77 -0.74
N ASN A 5 -9.71 -38.76 -1.08
CA ASN A 5 -9.25 -37.75 -0.13
C ASN A 5 -10.45 -36.91 0.35
N ASN A 6 -10.84 -37.09 1.61
CA ASN A 6 -11.71 -36.17 2.32
C ASN A 6 -10.97 -34.84 2.55
N LEU A 7 -11.37 -33.78 1.85
CA LEU A 7 -10.94 -32.44 2.22
C LEU A 7 -11.70 -32.01 3.49
N ASN A 8 -10.93 -31.86 4.56
CA ASN A 8 -11.39 -31.45 5.88
C ASN A 8 -11.70 -29.94 5.88
N THR A 9 -12.97 -29.57 6.06
CA THR A 9 -13.46 -28.16 6.13
C THR A 9 -12.99 -27.39 7.38
N SER A 10 -12.02 -27.92 8.13
CA SER A 10 -11.60 -27.37 9.43
C SER A 10 -10.41 -26.39 9.35
N ASP A 11 -9.81 -26.18 8.17
CA ASP A 11 -8.60 -25.37 8.02
C ASP A 11 -8.81 -23.85 7.88
N LEU A 12 -10.06 -23.36 7.94
CA LEU A 12 -10.34 -21.91 7.84
C LEU A 12 -10.35 -21.17 9.20
N ALA A 13 -10.00 -21.84 10.31
CA ALA A 13 -10.17 -21.28 11.66
C ALA A 13 -8.89 -20.80 12.35
N ARG A 14 -7.76 -20.59 11.64
CA ARG A 14 -6.51 -20.16 12.28
C ARG A 14 -5.76 -19.08 11.50
N VAL A 15 -6.28 -17.86 11.56
CA VAL A 15 -5.42 -16.66 11.44
C VAL A 15 -5.09 -16.22 12.86
N THR A 16 -3.99 -16.78 13.37
CA THR A 16 -3.40 -16.44 14.66
C THR A 16 -2.77 -15.05 14.58
N THR A 17 -3.28 -14.11 15.35
CA THR A 17 -2.62 -12.84 15.68
C THR A 17 -1.32 -13.14 16.42
N TYR A 18 -0.19 -12.65 15.91
CA TYR A 18 1.12 -12.82 16.54
C TYR A 18 1.25 -11.90 17.76
N ALA A 19 1.05 -12.45 18.96
CA ALA A 19 1.47 -11.82 20.21
C ALA A 19 2.91 -12.23 20.52
N THR A 20 3.86 -11.31 20.39
CA THR A 20 5.23 -11.52 20.84
C THR A 20 5.34 -11.20 22.34
N HIS A 21 5.40 -12.24 23.16
CA HIS A 21 5.79 -12.11 24.57
C HIS A 21 7.31 -12.19 24.67
N ARG A 22 7.95 -11.12 25.17
CA ARG A 22 9.32 -11.19 25.69
C ARG A 22 9.30 -10.94 27.20
N THR A 23 9.85 -11.90 27.94
CA THR A 23 10.00 -11.89 29.39
C THR A 23 11.26 -11.13 29.79
N SER A 24 11.22 -10.37 30.90
CA SER A 24 12.41 -10.05 31.69
C SER A 24 12.02 -9.77 33.14
N ILE A 25 12.73 -10.43 34.06
CA ILE A 25 12.48 -10.51 35.50
C ILE A 25 13.16 -9.32 36.21
N ALA A 26 12.54 -8.82 37.29
CA ALA A 26 12.82 -7.57 38.03
C ALA A 26 14.13 -7.55 38.87
N PRO A 27 14.53 -6.38 39.42
CA PRO A 27 14.16 -6.11 40.82
C PRO A 27 13.84 -4.65 41.24
N ALA A 28 13.06 -4.57 42.33
CA ALA A 28 13.06 -3.60 43.45
C ALA A 28 12.60 -2.13 43.30
N GLN A 29 11.27 -1.95 43.47
CA GLN A 29 10.51 -1.00 44.32
C GLN A 29 11.01 0.44 44.62
N ALA A 30 10.18 1.43 44.25
CA ALA A 30 9.65 2.45 45.16
C ALA A 30 8.38 3.11 44.59
N ASP A 31 7.41 3.34 45.47
CA ASP A 31 6.04 3.80 45.26
C ASP A 31 5.83 5.07 44.41
N ALA A 32 4.91 4.99 43.46
CA ALA A 32 3.79 5.93 43.32
C ALA A 32 2.86 5.41 42.21
N ALA A 33 1.59 5.27 42.53
CA ALA A 33 0.53 5.03 41.56
C ALA A 33 0.46 6.21 40.57
N ALA A 34 1.15 6.11 39.44
CA ALA A 34 0.91 6.90 38.26
C ALA A 34 0.36 5.95 37.19
N ALA A 35 -0.96 5.87 37.12
CA ALA A 35 -1.62 5.27 35.96
C ALA A 35 -1.07 5.97 34.71
N PRO A 36 -0.61 5.24 33.68
CA PRO A 36 -0.27 5.88 32.42
C PRO A 36 -1.58 6.38 31.82
N THR A 37 -1.78 7.69 31.80
CA THR A 37 -2.75 8.31 30.91
C THR A 37 -2.21 8.14 29.50
N THR A 38 -2.41 6.96 28.92
CA THR A 38 -2.31 6.77 27.47
C THR A 38 -3.54 7.46 26.90
N THR A 39 -3.42 8.74 26.61
CA THR A 39 -4.29 9.38 25.63
C THR A 39 -4.02 8.65 24.33
N ASP A 40 -4.82 7.63 24.05
CA ASP A 40 -4.85 6.98 22.75
C ASP A 40 -5.29 8.07 21.75
N PRO A 41 -4.41 8.52 20.83
CA PRO A 41 -4.84 9.45 19.81
C PRO A 41 -5.88 8.69 18.99
N ARG A 42 -7.16 9.02 19.21
CA ARG A 42 -8.29 8.46 18.47
C ARG A 42 -7.95 8.55 16.99
N THR A 43 -7.58 7.40 16.44
CA THR A 43 -7.16 7.28 15.06
C THR A 43 -8.41 6.92 14.29
N ASP A 44 -8.94 7.87 13.52
CA ASP A 44 -10.03 7.58 12.60
C ASP A 44 -9.49 6.61 11.53
N THR A 45 -10.11 5.43 11.47
CA THR A 45 -9.81 4.44 10.45
C THR A 45 -10.81 4.57 9.31
N VAL A 46 -10.31 4.78 8.10
CA VAL A 46 -11.13 4.75 6.88
C VAL A 46 -11.03 3.35 6.28
N ASP A 47 -12.16 2.69 6.09
CA ASP A 47 -12.20 1.38 5.44
C ASP A 47 -12.78 1.52 4.02
N PHE A 48 -12.18 0.80 3.07
CA PHE A 48 -12.64 0.79 1.68
C PHE A 48 -13.54 -0.41 1.44
N SER A 49 -14.66 -0.18 0.76
CA SER A 49 -15.52 -1.28 0.33
C SER A 49 -14.75 -2.28 -0.55
N ASP A 50 -15.11 -3.57 -0.46
CA ASP A 50 -14.51 -4.62 -1.29
C ASP A 50 -14.69 -4.33 -2.79
N ARG A 51 -15.78 -3.66 -3.16
CA ARG A 51 -16.02 -3.20 -4.54
C ARG A 51 -14.98 -2.17 -4.98
N ALA A 52 -14.64 -1.21 -4.12
CA ALA A 52 -13.61 -0.21 -4.43
C ALA A 52 -12.24 -0.88 -4.59
N ARG A 53 -11.90 -1.84 -3.71
CA ARG A 53 -10.67 -2.63 -3.82
C ARG A 53 -10.61 -3.42 -5.14
N PHE A 54 -11.71 -4.04 -5.54
CA PHE A 54 -11.79 -4.80 -6.79
C PHE A 54 -11.66 -3.91 -8.04
N LEU A 55 -12.31 -2.74 -8.05
CA LEU A 55 -12.19 -1.78 -9.16
C LEU A 55 -10.75 -1.27 -9.31
N GLU A 56 -10.06 -1.03 -8.21
CA GLU A 56 -8.64 -0.64 -8.23
C GLU A 56 -7.75 -1.77 -8.76
N ALA A 57 -8.01 -3.02 -8.38
CA ALA A 57 -7.30 -4.18 -8.91
C ALA A 57 -7.48 -4.35 -10.43
N LEU A 58 -8.67 -4.04 -10.95
CA LEU A 58 -8.93 -4.02 -12.39
C LEU A 58 -8.21 -2.86 -13.09
N ARG A 59 -8.21 -1.66 -12.47
CA ARG A 59 -7.54 -0.48 -13.02
C ARG A 59 -6.02 -0.65 -13.08
N SER A 60 -5.44 -1.23 -12.04
CA SER A 60 -4.01 -1.53 -11.94
C SER A 60 -3.56 -2.68 -12.84
N ASN A 61 -4.49 -3.54 -13.29
CA ASN A 61 -4.26 -4.57 -14.33
C ASN A 61 -4.41 -4.04 -15.77
N THR A 62 -4.33 -2.72 -15.99
CA THR A 62 -4.28 -2.22 -17.36
C THR A 62 -2.95 -2.64 -18.00
N VAL A 63 -3.03 -3.47 -19.03
CA VAL A 63 -1.86 -3.90 -19.83
C VAL A 63 -1.07 -2.65 -20.25
N VAL A 64 0.22 -2.64 -19.95
CA VAL A 64 1.12 -1.56 -20.37
C VAL A 64 0.96 -1.37 -21.88
N ARG A 65 0.72 -0.12 -22.30
CA ARG A 65 0.58 0.22 -23.72
C ARG A 65 1.97 0.25 -24.37
N THR A 66 2.57 -0.93 -24.56
CA THR A 66 3.96 -1.12 -25.02
C THR A 66 4.26 -0.31 -26.28
N GLU A 67 3.35 -0.32 -27.26
CA GLU A 67 3.46 0.46 -28.50
C GLU A 67 3.62 1.98 -28.27
N LEU A 68 2.90 2.54 -27.29
CA LEU A 68 3.00 3.95 -26.96
C LEU A 68 4.33 4.25 -26.28
N VAL A 69 4.75 3.36 -25.37
CA VAL A 69 6.02 3.49 -24.65
C VAL A 69 7.19 3.44 -25.63
N ASP A 70 7.18 2.50 -26.57
CA ASP A 70 8.28 2.33 -27.52
C ASP A 70 8.35 3.50 -28.50
N ARG A 71 7.21 4.03 -28.95
CA ARG A 71 7.16 5.26 -29.74
C ARG A 71 7.75 6.45 -28.99
N VAL A 72 7.32 6.67 -27.74
CA VAL A 72 7.80 7.77 -26.92
C VAL A 72 9.30 7.63 -26.66
N ARG A 73 9.80 6.42 -26.39
CA ARG A 73 11.24 6.16 -26.28
C ARG A 73 12.00 6.51 -27.55
N ALA A 74 11.47 6.16 -28.71
CA ALA A 74 12.07 6.52 -29.99
C ALA A 74 12.09 8.04 -30.19
N GLU A 75 11.00 8.75 -29.91
CA GLU A 75 10.91 10.22 -29.97
C GLU A 75 11.95 10.89 -29.07
N ILE A 76 12.14 10.39 -27.84
CA ILE A 76 13.14 10.90 -26.89
C ILE A 76 14.54 10.66 -27.43
N SER A 77 14.84 9.45 -27.91
CA SER A 77 16.17 9.13 -28.46
C SER A 77 16.53 9.97 -29.70
N ALA A 78 15.53 10.37 -30.47
CA ALA A 78 15.67 11.24 -31.63
C ALA A 78 15.74 12.73 -31.27
N GLY A 79 15.54 13.09 -30.00
CA GLY A 79 15.47 14.49 -29.55
C GLY A 79 14.24 15.25 -30.06
N ALA A 80 13.22 14.53 -30.55
CA ALA A 80 11.99 15.11 -31.10
C ALA A 80 10.84 15.16 -30.07
N TYR A 81 11.07 14.64 -28.87
CA TYR A 81 10.06 14.59 -27.82
C TYR A 81 9.81 15.95 -27.17
N ASP A 82 10.85 16.78 -27.04
CA ASP A 82 10.82 18.07 -26.34
C ASP A 82 10.42 19.19 -27.30
N THR A 83 9.11 19.42 -27.42
CA THR A 83 8.57 20.54 -28.21
C THR A 83 8.17 21.70 -27.30
N PRO A 84 8.17 22.95 -27.81
CA PRO A 84 7.72 24.11 -27.04
C PRO A 84 6.32 23.92 -26.43
N GLU A 85 5.40 23.34 -27.20
CA GLU A 85 4.02 23.12 -26.78
C GLU A 85 3.92 22.11 -25.63
N ARG A 86 4.71 21.04 -25.67
CA ARG A 86 4.76 20.05 -24.57
C ARG A 86 5.35 20.66 -23.30
N LEU A 87 6.35 21.54 -23.44
CA LEU A 87 6.94 22.23 -22.30
C LEU A 87 5.97 23.24 -21.69
N GLU A 88 5.27 24.04 -22.48
CA GLU A 88 4.26 24.98 -22.02
C GLU A 88 3.11 24.28 -21.26
N GLN A 89 2.75 23.06 -21.68
CA GLN A 89 1.74 22.26 -20.98
C GLN A 89 2.25 21.64 -19.69
N ALA A 90 3.52 21.22 -19.64
CA ALA A 90 4.11 20.58 -18.47
C ALA A 90 4.52 21.57 -17.38
N LEU A 91 4.94 22.79 -17.75
CA LEU A 91 5.50 23.79 -16.83
C LEU A 91 4.56 24.17 -15.68
N PRO A 92 3.26 24.45 -15.90
CA PRO A 92 2.35 24.83 -14.82
C PRO A 92 2.20 23.75 -13.76
N GLY A 93 2.12 22.48 -14.16
CA GLY A 93 2.04 21.35 -13.22
C GLY A 93 3.33 21.19 -12.41
N LEU A 94 4.48 21.37 -13.05
CA LEU A 94 5.77 21.35 -12.34
C LEU A 94 5.90 22.49 -11.32
N ILE A 95 5.44 23.69 -11.65
CA ILE A 95 5.45 24.82 -10.73
C ILE A 95 4.56 24.54 -9.53
N GLU A 96 3.36 23.99 -9.74
CA GLU A 96 2.45 23.58 -8.65
C GLU A 96 3.10 22.53 -7.75
N ASP A 97 3.72 21.50 -8.32
CA ASP A 97 4.38 20.42 -7.55
C ASP A 97 5.54 20.93 -6.68
N ILE A 98 6.24 21.99 -7.11
CA ILE A 98 7.38 22.56 -6.39
C ILE A 98 6.96 23.68 -5.42
N ALA A 99 5.94 24.47 -5.77
CA ALA A 99 5.50 25.64 -5.00
C ALA A 99 4.35 25.34 -4.02
N GLY A 100 3.78 24.14 -4.08
CA GLY A 100 2.75 23.63 -3.16
C GLY A 100 3.20 23.55 -1.71
#